data_AF-A0A6B2CH89-F1
#
_entry.id   AF-A0A6B2CH89-F1
#
_cell.length_a   1.000
_cell.length_b   1.000
_cell.length_c   1.000
_cell.angle_alpha   90.00
_cell.angle_beta   90.00
_cell.angle_gamma   90.00
#
_symmetry.space_group_name_H-M   'P 1'
#
loop_
_entity.id
_entity.type
_entity.pdbx_description
1 polymer ?
#
loop_
_entity_poly.entity_id
_entity_poly.type
_entity_poly.pdbx_seq_one_letter_code
_entity_poly.pdbx_strand_id
1 'polypeptide(L)' 'MPRCPYCGPENLTPIKTWKFRFYEVTRYKCNKCGGIFNHYRNTTGRGKPEFYIRVKPKSPSTR' A
#
# COMPACT_ATOMS: atom_id res chain seq x y z
N MET A 1 3.80 -10.14 7.00
CA MET A 1 3.10 -10.06 5.70
C MET A 1 2.26 -8.80 5.71
N PRO A 2 2.25 -7.97 4.64
CA PRO A 2 1.37 -6.81 4.62
C PRO A 2 -0.10 -7.24 4.77
N ARG A 3 -0.88 -6.46 5.53
CA ARG A 3 -2.32 -6.71 5.69
C ARG A 3 -3.13 -5.71 4.91
N CYS A 4 -4.26 -6.15 4.35
CA CYS A 4 -5.18 -5.23 3.70
C CYS A 4 -5.76 -4.24 4.73
N PRO A 5 -5.53 -2.92 4.59
CA PRO A 5 -6.06 -1.93 5.53
C PRO A 5 -7.57 -1.70 5.38
N TYR A 6 -8.23 -2.40 4.45
CA TYR A 6 -9.68 -2.33 4.21
C TYR A 6 -10.43 -3.50 4.84
N CYS A 7 -9.99 -4.74 4.62
CA CYS A 7 -10.72 -5.93 5.07
C CYS A 7 -9.91 -6.90 5.94
N GLY A 8 -8.61 -6.66 6.17
CA GLY A 8 -7.76 -7.44 7.07
C GLY A 8 -7.00 -8.69 6.54
N PRO A 9 -7.35 -9.37 5.43
CA PRO A 9 -6.65 -10.57 4.99
C PRO A 9 -5.31 -10.25 4.31
N GLU A 10 -4.45 -11.26 4.27
CA GLU A 10 -3.09 -11.22 3.71
C GLU A 10 -3.02 -11.64 2.24
N ASN A 11 -4.16 -11.97 1.60
CA ASN A 11 -4.23 -12.33 0.19
C ASN A 11 -4.11 -11.07 -0.70
N LEU A 12 -2.86 -10.65 -0.93
CA LEU A 12 -2.46 -9.43 -1.60
C LEU A 12 -1.57 -9.71 -2.80
N THR A 13 -1.84 -9.05 -3.91
CA THR A 13 -0.99 -9.08 -5.11
C THR A 13 -0.16 -7.80 -5.18
N PRO A 14 1.18 -7.87 -5.16
CA PRO A 14 2.02 -6.70 -5.42
C PRO A 14 1.86 -6.27 -6.88
N ILE A 15 1.55 -4.99 -7.08
CA ILE A 15 1.36 -4.40 -8.42
C ILE A 15 2.66 -3.72 -8.88
N LYS A 16 3.29 -2.95 -7.99
CA LYS A 16 4.48 -2.16 -8.29
C LYS A 16 5.23 -1.84 -7.01
N THR A 17 6.55 -1.83 -7.09
CA THR A 17 7.45 -1.38 -6.02
C THR A 17 8.29 -0.20 -6.49
N TRP A 18 8.52 0.78 -5.62
CA TRP A 18 9.40 1.92 -5.89
C TRP A 18 10.03 2.44 -4.59
N LYS A 19 11.10 3.23 -4.71
CA LYS A 19 11.71 3.91 -3.57
C LYS A 19 11.14 5.32 -3.42
N PHE A 20 10.83 5.71 -2.19
CA PHE A 20 10.43 7.07 -1.84
C PHE A 20 11.21 7.52 -0.59
N ARG A 21 12.19 8.40 -0.77
CA ARG A 21 13.15 8.78 0.28
C ARG A 21 13.82 7.52 0.86
N PHE A 22 13.66 7.28 2.17
CA PHE A 22 14.18 6.12 2.89
C PHE A 22 13.14 4.99 3.05
N TYR A 23 12.03 5.06 2.30
CA TYR A 23 11.02 4.01 2.26
C TYR A 23 11.08 3.22 0.96
N GLU A 24 11.00 1.90 1.09
CA GLU A 24 10.60 1.00 0.03
C GLU A 24 9.07 0.92 0.03
N VAL A 25 8.45 1.36 -1.06
CA VAL A 25 7.00 1.44 -1.19
C VAL A 25 6.52 0.37 -2.14
N THR A 26 5.64 -0.50 -1.67
CA THR A 26 4.98 -1.50 -2.52
C THR A 26 3.49 -1.22 -2.59
N ARG A 27 2.94 -1.10 -3.80
CA ARG A 27 1.50 -1.03 -4.02
C ARG A 27 0.93 -2.43 -4.10
N TYR A 28 -0.09 -2.71 -3.30
CA TYR A 28 -0.81 -3.97 -3.28
C TYR A 28 -2.25 -3.78 -3.77
N LYS A 29 -2.76 -4.81 -4.44
CA LYS A 29 -4.19 -5.04 -4.67
C LYS A 29 -4.64 -6.16 -3.75
N CYS A 30 -5.69 -5.93 -2.96
CA CYS A 30 -6.32 -7.01 -2.20
C CYS A 30 -7.17 -7.87 -3.12
N ASN A 31 -6.94 -9.18 -3.14
CA ASN A 31 -7.71 -10.10 -3.97
C ASN A 31 -9.11 -10.40 -3.37
N LYS A 32 -9.32 -10.11 -2.08
CA LYS A 32 -10.62 -10.28 -1.41
C LYS A 32 -11.58 -9.12 -1.67
N CYS A 33 -11.14 -7.86 -1.47
CA CYS A 33 -12.01 -6.69 -1.57
C CYS A 33 -11.70 -5.78 -2.77
N GLY A 34 -10.70 -6.11 -3.58
CA GLY A 34 -10.25 -5.28 -4.70
C GLY A 34 -9.52 -3.99 -4.31
N GLY A 35 -9.41 -3.69 -3.01
CA GLY A 35 -8.84 -2.44 -2.50
C GLY A 35 -7.37 -2.28 -2.85
N ILE A 36 -6.98 -1.08 -3.25
CA ILE A 36 -5.59 -0.73 -3.61
C ILE A 36 -5.00 0.12 -2.50
N PHE A 37 -3.81 -0.22 -2.05
CA PHE A 37 -3.10 0.55 -1.02
C PHE A 37 -1.59 0.48 -1.24
N ASN A 38 -0.89 1.44 -0.64
CA ASN A 38 0.57 1.46 -0.63
C ASN A 38 1.06 1.05 0.76
N HIS A 39 2.04 0.18 0.80
CA HIS A 39 2.75 -0.27 1.99
C HIS A 39 4.15 0.37 1.98
N TYR A 40 4.44 1.17 2.99
CA TYR A 40 5.71 1.87 3.16
C TYR A 40 6.54 1.12 4.20
N ARG A 41 7.68 0.56 3.78
CA ARG A 41 8.64 -0.11 4.66
C ARG A 41 9.91 0.72 4.75
N ASN A 42 10.32 1.04 5.97
CA ASN A 42 11.55 1.79 6.19
C ASN A 42 12.76 0.89 6.00
N THR A 43 13.75 1.35 5.22
CA THR A 43 14.98 0.59 4.95
C THR A 43 16.18 1.05 5.77
N THR A 44 16.06 2.14 6.52
CA THR A 44 17.17 2.81 7.22
C THR A 44 17.09 2.71 8.75
N GLY A 45 15.99 2.16 9.29
CA GLY A 45 15.79 1.99 10.74
C GLY A 45 15.55 3.30 11.50
N ARG A 46 15.41 4.45 10.81
CA ARG A 46 15.16 5.76 11.43
C ARG A 46 13.73 6.22 11.18
N GLY A 47 12.95 6.50 12.22
CA GLY A 47 11.55 6.97 12.11
C GLY A 47 10.52 5.83 12.15
N LYS A 48 9.34 6.02 11.54
CA LYS A 48 8.28 4.99 11.54
C LYS A 48 8.75 3.75 10.77
N PRO A 49 8.65 2.54 11.36
CA PRO A 49 9.18 1.32 10.75
C PRO A 49 8.35 0.89 9.53
N GLU A 50 7.03 0.99 9.63
CA GLU A 50 6.10 0.53 8.60
C GLU A 50 4.77 1.28 8.72
N PHE A 51 4.14 1.62 7.59
CA PHE A 51 2.75 2.09 7.58
C PHE A 51 2.06 1.86 6.23
N TYR A 52 0.73 1.96 6.24
CA TYR A 52 -0.12 1.76 5.08
C TYR A 52 -0.86 3.05 4.72
N ILE A 53 -0.91 3.39 3.43
CA ILE A 53 -1.75 4.45 2.90
C ILE A 53 -2.84 3.84 2.02
N ARG A 54 -4.10 4.05 2.40
CA ARG A 54 -5.29 3.72 1.61
C ARG A 54 -5.32 4.61 0.37
N VAL A 55 -5.32 4.03 -0.83
CA VAL A 55 -5.53 4.80 -2.07
C VAL A 55 -7.03 4.87 -2.27
N LYS A 56 -7.65 6.02 -1.95
CA LYS A 56 -9.05 6.25 -2.33
C LYS A 56 -9.11 6.28 -3.87
N PRO A 57 -10.12 5.66 -4.50
CA PRO A 57 -10.35 5.89 -5.93
C PRO A 57 -10.46 7.40 -6.14
N LYS A 58 -9.70 7.96 -7.08
CA LYS A 58 -9.98 9.30 -7.57
C LYS A 58 -11.42 9.24 -8.06
N SER A 59 -12.30 10.07 -7.50
CA SER A 59 -13.62 10.30 -8.11
C SER A 59 -13.38 10.54 -9.60
N PRO A 60 -14.06 9.83 -10.51
CA PRO A 60 -13.93 10.11 -11.92
C PRO A 60 -14.22 11.61 -12.09
N SER A 61 -13.25 12.32 -12.65
CA SER A 61 -13.43 13.70 -13.05
C SER A 61 -14.50 13.69 -14.12
N THR A 62 -15.77 13.91 -13.74
CA THR A 62 -16.82 14.26 -14.69
C THR A 62 -16.38 15.58 -15.31
N ARG A 63 -15.81 15.50 -16.52
CA ARG A 63 -15.46 16.66 -17.34
C ARG A 63 -16.44 16.72 -18.49
#